data_AF-D0GLT9-F1
#
_entry.id   AF-D0GLT9-F1
#
_cell.length_a   1.000
_cell.length_b   1.000
_cell.length_c   1.000
_cell.angle_alpha   90.00
_cell.angle_beta   90.00
_cell.angle_gamma   90.00
#
_symmetry.space_group_name_H-M   'P 1'
#
loop_
_entity.id
_entity.type
_entity.pdbx_description
1 polymer ?
#
loop_
_entity_poly.entity_id
_entity_poly.type
_entity_poly.pdbx_seq_one_letter_code
_entity_poly.pdbx_strand_id
1 'polypeptide(L)'
;MQLRMDVTLRKYVSNKIEIINFATYSVKVSEKDGNLTYDKNIPGMWNINHFITLLMGEIPRLTDDENGYGPKGKNYLAHIDIPDNVQNAFSELKKIYANSVRQANPLYSS
;
A
#
# COMPACT_ATOMS: atom_id res chain seq x y z
N MET A 1 -1.48 1.54 4.50
CA MET A 1 -2.86 1.53 4.00
C MET A 1 -3.54 2.90 3.97
N GLN A 2 -2.95 3.96 4.54
CA GLN A 2 -3.59 5.29 4.63
C GLN A 2 -4.07 5.84 3.27
N LEU A 3 -3.20 5.84 2.25
CA LEU A 3 -3.55 6.37 0.92
C LEU A 3 -4.73 5.64 0.29
N ARG A 4 -4.80 4.32 0.42
CA ARG A 4 -5.94 3.55 -0.09
C ARG A 4 -7.24 3.98 0.58
N MET A 5 -7.24 4.21 1.90
CA MET A 5 -8.43 4.68 2.62
C MET A 5 -8.85 6.09 2.17
N ASP A 6 -7.90 7.00 2.00
CA ASP A 6 -8.15 8.36 1.50
C ASP A 6 -8.82 8.33 0.12
N VAL A 7 -8.24 7.57 -0.81
CA VAL A 7 -8.74 7.48 -2.19
C VAL A 7 -10.08 6.75 -2.27
N THR A 8 -10.31 5.74 -1.42
CA THR A 8 -11.65 5.14 -1.26
C THR A 8 -12.64 6.21 -0.85
N LEU A 9 -12.33 7.01 0.18
CA LEU A 9 -13.27 8.00 0.71
C LEU A 9 -13.56 9.08 -0.33
N ARG A 10 -12.53 9.59 -1.02
CA ARG A 10 -12.65 10.58 -2.11
C ARG A 10 -13.57 10.14 -3.23
N LYS A 11 -13.71 8.84 -3.47
CA LYS A 11 -14.65 8.31 -4.46
C LYS A 11 -16.11 8.60 -4.09
N TYR A 12 -16.45 8.64 -2.81
CA TYR A 12 -17.83 8.71 -2.33
C TYR A 12 -18.22 10.05 -1.71
N VAL A 13 -17.25 10.90 -1.37
CA VAL A 13 -17.52 12.22 -0.77
C VAL A 13 -17.38 13.35 -1.78
N SER A 14 -18.18 14.40 -1.59
CA SER A 14 -18.05 15.63 -2.39
C SER A 14 -16.66 16.26 -2.18
N ASN A 15 -16.11 16.86 -3.24
CA ASN A 15 -14.90 17.67 -3.19
C ASN A 15 -14.97 18.89 -2.25
N LYS A 16 -16.17 19.23 -1.73
CA LYS A 16 -16.38 20.27 -0.72
C LYS A 16 -16.07 19.79 0.71
N ILE A 17 -15.93 18.48 0.92
CA ILE A 17 -15.61 17.90 2.23
C ILE A 17 -14.10 17.75 2.32
N GLU A 18 -13.51 18.37 3.34
CA GLU A 18 -12.10 18.19 3.66
C GLU A 18 -11.88 16.84 4.37
N ILE A 19 -11.00 16.01 3.80
CA ILE A 19 -10.58 14.75 4.40
C ILE A 19 -9.25 14.99 5.12
N ILE A 20 -9.23 14.77 6.43
CA ILE A 20 -8.02 14.83 7.25
C ILE A 20 -7.48 13.41 7.45
N ASN A 21 -6.29 13.15 6.91
CA ASN A 21 -5.60 11.88 7.10
C ASN A 21 -4.68 11.94 8.32
N PHE A 22 -4.84 10.99 9.25
CA PHE A 22 -4.01 10.91 10.44
C PHE A 22 -3.50 9.48 10.66
N ALA A 23 -2.35 9.17 10.07
CA ALA A 23 -1.61 7.98 10.42
C ALA A 23 -0.80 8.25 11.69
N THR A 24 -1.00 7.46 12.75
CA THR A 24 -0.35 7.63 14.06
C THR A 24 1.17 7.46 14.03
N TYR A 25 1.72 6.96 12.93
CA TYR A 25 3.15 6.83 12.69
C TYR A 25 3.50 6.92 11.21
N SER A 26 4.71 7.41 10.96
CA SER A 26 5.45 7.23 9.71
C SER A 26 6.71 6.43 10.04
N VAL A 27 6.94 5.35 9.30
CA VAL A 27 8.00 4.40 9.61
C VAL A 27 9.08 4.43 8.55
N LYS A 28 10.33 4.33 9.01
CA LYS A 28 11.49 4.11 8.16
C LYS A 28 12.12 2.79 8.58
N VAL A 29 12.51 2.00 7.59
CA VAL A 29 13.18 0.72 7.75
C VAL A 29 14.61 0.88 7.26
N SER A 30 15.56 0.38 8.04
CA SER A 30 16.98 0.32 7.69
C SER A 30 17.53 -1.07 7.96
N GLU A 31 18.67 -1.36 7.33
CA GLU A 31 19.45 -2.55 7.62
C GLU A 31 20.27 -2.32 8.90
N LYS A 32 20.26 -3.31 9.79
CA LYS A 32 21.10 -3.40 11.00
C LYS A 32 21.51 -4.86 11.19
N ASP A 33 22.81 -5.14 11.28
CA ASP A 33 23.37 -6.47 11.52
C ASP A 33 22.85 -7.55 10.55
N GLY A 34 22.76 -7.20 9.27
CA GLY A 34 22.24 -8.04 8.19
C GLY A 34 20.72 -8.15 8.14
N ASN A 35 19.98 -7.45 9.01
CA ASN A 35 18.53 -7.58 9.15
C ASN A 35 17.80 -6.26 8.93
N LEU A 36 16.63 -6.31 8.28
CA LEU A 36 15.75 -5.14 8.16
C LEU A 36 15.04 -4.87 9.48
N THR A 37 15.16 -3.65 9.99
CA THR A 37 14.55 -3.22 11.26
C THR A 37 13.96 -1.82 11.14
N TYR A 38 12.99 -1.48 11.99
CA TYR A 38 12.50 -0.11 12.07
C TYR A 38 13.55 0.80 12.71
N ASP A 39 13.69 2.03 12.20
CA ASP A 39 14.60 3.03 12.75
C ASP A 39 14.21 3.42 14.19
N LYS A 40 12.91 3.35 14.50
CA LYS A 40 12.34 3.68 15.80
C LYS A 40 11.60 2.49 16.37
N ASN A 41 11.68 2.32 17.69
CA ASN A 41 10.81 1.41 18.40
C ASN A 41 9.39 2.02 18.45
N ILE A 42 8.44 1.34 17.81
CA ILE A 42 7.03 1.77 17.75
C ILE A 42 6.21 0.70 18.46
N PRO A 43 5.62 1.01 19.63
CA PRO A 43 4.79 0.05 20.36
C PRO A 43 3.67 -0.52 19.49
N GLY A 44 3.53 -1.85 19.47
CA GLY A 44 2.49 -2.55 18.72
C GLY A 44 2.69 -2.59 17.20
N MET A 45 3.86 -2.19 16.68
CA MET A 45 4.16 -2.27 15.26
C MET A 45 4.22 -3.72 14.78
N TRP A 46 3.74 -3.96 13.55
CA TRP A 46 3.85 -5.28 12.92
C TRP A 46 5.29 -5.74 12.83
N ASN A 47 5.51 -7.06 12.89
CA ASN A 47 6.80 -7.62 12.51
C ASN A 47 7.19 -7.20 11.08
N ILE A 48 8.49 -7.13 10.81
CA ILE A 48 9.00 -6.56 9.55
C ILE A 48 8.49 -7.30 8.30
N ASN A 49 8.41 -8.64 8.36
CA ASN A 49 7.95 -9.47 7.25
C ASN A 49 6.47 -9.22 6.90
N HIS A 50 5.63 -9.01 7.92
CA HIS A 50 4.22 -8.69 7.76
C HIS A 50 4.07 -7.26 7.21
N PHE A 51 4.84 -6.30 7.72
CA PHE A 51 4.86 -4.95 7.15
C PHE A 51 5.24 -4.93 5.67
N ILE A 52 6.28 -5.68 5.27
CA ILE A 52 6.68 -5.82 3.86
C ILE A 52 5.54 -6.43 3.04
N THR A 53 4.90 -7.50 3.53
CA THR A 53 3.74 -8.12 2.85
C THR A 53 2.60 -7.11 2.65
N LEU A 54 2.31 -6.28 3.66
CA LEU A 54 1.28 -5.24 3.55
C LEU A 54 1.69 -4.18 2.52
N LEU A 55 2.92 -3.67 2.59
CA LEU A 55 3.45 -2.66 1.68
C LEU A 55 3.43 -3.14 0.21
N MET A 56 3.91 -4.35 -0.04
CA MET A 56 3.96 -4.96 -1.38
C MET A 56 2.57 -5.20 -1.97
N GLY A 57 1.54 -5.30 -1.14
CA GLY A 57 0.15 -5.42 -1.59
C GLY A 57 -0.52 -4.08 -1.92
N GLU A 58 0.01 -2.94 -1.47
CA GLU A 58 -0.68 -1.65 -1.65
C GLU A 58 -0.46 -1.06 -3.04
N ILE A 59 0.75 -1.11 -3.61
CA ILE A 59 1.01 -0.54 -4.94
C ILE A 59 0.13 -1.20 -6.01
N PRO A 60 0.05 -2.54 -6.13
CA PRO A 60 -0.84 -3.18 -7.10
C PRO A 60 -2.32 -2.80 -6.94
N ARG A 61 -2.79 -2.58 -5.69
CA ARG A 61 -4.17 -2.16 -5.44
C ARG A 61 -4.40 -0.71 -5.86
N LEU A 62 -3.41 0.15 -5.68
CA LEU A 62 -3.50 1.58 -6.01
C LEU A 62 -3.34 1.85 -7.52
N THR A 63 -2.71 0.94 -8.26
CA THR A 63 -2.58 1.04 -9.71
C THR A 63 -3.96 1.06 -10.37
N ASP A 64 -4.16 1.97 -11.32
CA ASP A 64 -5.39 2.04 -12.12
C ASP A 64 -5.20 1.27 -13.44
N ASP A 65 -5.21 -0.06 -13.33
CA ASP A 65 -5.21 -1.00 -14.44
C ASP A 65 -6.27 -2.09 -14.20
N GLU A 66 -6.35 -3.08 -15.10
CA GLU A 66 -7.31 -4.19 -15.04
C GLU A 66 -7.23 -5.04 -13.75
N ASN A 67 -6.08 -5.04 -13.07
CA ASN A 67 -5.82 -5.84 -11.87
C ASN A 67 -5.94 -5.02 -10.58
N GLY A 68 -5.80 -3.70 -10.66
CA GLY A 68 -5.86 -2.79 -9.54
C GLY A 68 -7.28 -2.39 -9.14
N TYR A 69 -7.36 -1.52 -8.13
CA TYR A 69 -8.65 -1.11 -7.55
C TYR A 69 -9.18 0.21 -8.09
N GLY A 70 -8.48 0.86 -9.02
CA GLY A 70 -8.95 2.05 -9.70
C GLY A 70 -10.11 1.79 -10.69
N PRO A 71 -10.66 2.85 -11.32
CA PRO A 71 -11.77 2.76 -12.27
C PRO A 71 -11.57 1.78 -13.44
N LYS A 72 -10.34 1.54 -13.89
CA LYS A 72 -10.02 0.59 -14.97
C LYS A 72 -9.99 -0.87 -14.51
N GLY A 73 -9.98 -1.13 -13.21
CA GLY A 73 -9.96 -2.46 -12.61
C GLY A 73 -11.22 -2.74 -11.80
N LYS A 74 -11.05 -2.97 -10.50
CA LYS A 74 -12.17 -3.29 -9.59
C LYS A 74 -13.07 -2.11 -9.26
N ASN A 75 -12.67 -0.89 -9.61
CA ASN A 75 -13.43 0.33 -9.34
C ASN A 75 -13.84 0.43 -7.86
N TYR A 76 -12.92 0.17 -6.94
CA TYR A 76 -13.13 0.41 -5.50
C TYR A 76 -12.59 1.77 -5.06
N LEU A 77 -11.63 2.31 -5.81
CA LEU A 77 -10.92 3.56 -5.54
C LEU A 77 -11.22 4.59 -6.63
N ALA A 78 -11.13 5.87 -6.29
CA ALA A 78 -10.96 6.91 -7.30
C ALA A 78 -9.61 6.73 -8.02
N HIS A 79 -9.49 7.25 -9.24
CA HIS A 79 -8.22 7.26 -9.95
C HIS A 79 -7.18 8.11 -9.20
N ILE A 80 -5.94 7.62 -9.15
CA ILE A 80 -4.77 8.38 -8.70
C ILE A 80 -3.56 8.07 -9.59
N ASP A 81 -2.67 9.05 -9.70
CA ASP A 81 -1.35 8.86 -10.28
C ASP A 81 -0.36 8.42 -9.20
N ILE A 82 0.33 7.30 -9.45
CA ILE A 82 1.44 6.85 -8.59
C ILE A 82 2.74 7.46 -9.14
N PRO A 83 3.48 8.26 -8.35
CA PRO A 83 4.73 8.88 -8.80
C PRO A 83 5.75 7.85 -9.32
N ASP A 84 6.48 8.20 -10.38
CA ASP A 84 7.44 7.30 -11.04
C ASP A 84 8.50 6.76 -10.09
N ASN A 85 8.98 7.58 -9.16
CA ASN A 85 9.96 7.13 -8.16
C ASN A 85 9.40 6.03 -7.25
N VAL A 86 8.11 6.07 -6.93
CA VAL A 86 7.42 5.04 -6.13
C VAL A 86 7.22 3.77 -6.97
N GLN A 87 6.83 3.90 -8.24
CA GLN A 87 6.70 2.76 -9.14
C GLN A 87 8.03 2.05 -9.39
N ASN A 88 9.11 2.81 -9.57
CA ASN A 88 10.46 2.29 -9.73
C ASN A 88 10.93 1.56 -8.48
N ALA A 89 10.74 2.16 -7.29
CA ALA A 89 11.06 1.52 -6.02
C ALA A 89 10.29 0.20 -5.83
N PHE A 90 9.00 0.18 -6.17
CA PHE A 90 8.20 -1.04 -6.13
C PHE A 90 8.71 -2.12 -7.10
N SER A 91 9.08 -1.72 -8.31
CA SER A 91 9.61 -2.63 -9.33
C SER A 91 10.92 -3.30 -8.89
N GLU A 92 11.81 -2.55 -8.23
CA GLU A 92 13.02 -3.12 -7.62
C GLU A 92 12.69 -4.08 -6.48
N LEU A 93 11.80 -3.70 -5.57
CA LEU A 93 11.39 -4.56 -4.45
C LEU A 93 10.70 -5.84 -4.94
N LYS A 94 9.92 -5.78 -6.01
CA LYS A 94 9.21 -6.92 -6.59
C LYS A 94 10.16 -8.02 -7.08
N LYS A 95 11.39 -7.68 -7.50
CA LYS A 95 12.41 -8.68 -7.90
C LYS A 95 12.82 -9.58 -6.73
N ILE A 96 12.76 -9.06 -5.50
CA ILE A 96 13.18 -9.75 -4.26
C ILE A 96 11.96 -10.37 -3.54
N TYR A 97 10.85 -9.63 -3.51
CA TYR A 97 9.65 -9.96 -2.73
C TYR A 97 8.45 -10.39 -3.58
N ALA A 98 8.68 -10.95 -4.76
CA ALA A 98 7.62 -11.37 -5.69
C ALA A 98 6.53 -12.23 -5.01
N ASN A 99 6.94 -13.14 -4.12
CA ASN A 99 6.04 -14.04 -3.40
C ASN A 99 5.30 -13.37 -2.22
N SER A 100 5.70 -12.16 -1.82
CA SER A 100 5.02 -11.37 -0.78
C SER A 100 3.87 -10.53 -1.33
N VAL A 101 3.70 -10.46 -2.65
CA VAL A 101 2.51 -9.91 -3.29
C VAL A 101 1.40 -10.96 -3.16
N ARG A 102 0.66 -10.90 -2.05
CA ARG A 102 -0.42 -11.85 -1.74
C ARG A 102 -1.42 -11.92 -2.89
N GLN A 103 -1.56 -13.09 -3.51
CA GLN A 103 -2.71 -13.40 -4.35
C GLN A 103 -3.94 -13.49 -3.45
N ALA A 104 -5.03 -12.83 -3.84
CA ALA A 104 -6.29 -12.93 -3.12
C ALA A 104 -6.72 -14.40 -3.06
N ASN A 105 -7.13 -14.87 -1.87
CA ASN A 105 -7.64 -16.23 -1.75
C ASN A 105 -8.99 -16.30 -2.49
N PRO A 106 -9.12 -17.13 -3.55
CA PRO A 106 -10.35 -17.20 -4.34
C PRO A 106 -11.58 -17.60 -3.52
N LEU A 107 -11.39 -18.30 -2.40
CA LEU A 107 -12.49 -18.74 -1.52
C LEU A 107 -13.24 -17.58 -0.86
N TYR A 108 -12.65 -16.38 -0.83
CA TYR A 108 -13.23 -15.19 -0.21
C TYR A 108 -13.38 -14.02 -1.19
N SER A 109 -13.34 -14.29 -2.50
CA SER A 109 -13.77 -13.31 -3.51
C SER A 109 -15.29 -13.34 -3.60
N SER A 110 -15.95 -12.65 -2.67
CA SER A 110 -17.39 -12.39 -2.70
C SER A 110 -17.67 -11.01 -3.29
#